data_AF-A0A101HMF0-F1
#
_entry.id   AF-A0A101HMF0-F1
#
_cell.length_a   1.000
_cell.length_b   1.000
_cell.length_c   1.000
_cell.angle_alpha   90.00
_cell.angle_beta   90.00
_cell.angle_gamma   90.00
#
_symmetry.space_group_name_H-M   'P 1'
#
loop_
_entity.id
_entity.type
_entity.pdbx_description
1 polymer ?
#
loop_
_entity_poly.entity_id
_entity_poly.type
_entity_poly.pdbx_seq_one_letter_code
_entity_poly.pdbx_strand_id
1 'polypeptide(L)'
;MDMKRKTHNISKKRGFTLLELLVVISIIGILLALGVVAFTTAQRKSRDAKRRADIKSMQDGFEQYYAGNNGYGTCAAMQTSDNFPGGPPVDPKDAAPYVYNCTAPHSSFDYCICARLEAGGGNATGNDCAGYGSTSDGDFYCLTNLQ
;
A
#
# COMPACT_ATOMS: atom_id res chain seq x y z
N MET A 1 15.49 -84.91 -9.46
CA MET A 1 14.86 -83.84 -8.65
C MET A 1 15.54 -82.54 -9.05
N ASP A 2 15.00 -81.89 -10.09
CA ASP A 2 15.60 -80.74 -10.75
C ASP A 2 15.31 -79.43 -10.02
N MET A 3 16.37 -78.78 -9.56
CA MET A 3 16.32 -77.51 -8.85
C MET A 3 16.23 -76.35 -9.86
N LYS A 4 15.02 -75.87 -10.18
CA LYS A 4 14.83 -74.66 -11.00
C LYS A 4 15.29 -73.41 -10.22
N ARG A 5 16.40 -72.79 -10.64
CA ARG A 5 16.83 -71.46 -10.19
C ARG A 5 15.83 -70.39 -10.65
N LYS A 6 15.15 -69.73 -9.69
CA LYS A 6 14.38 -68.49 -9.93
C LYS A 6 15.35 -67.30 -10.02
N THR A 7 15.49 -66.72 -11.21
CA THR A 7 16.20 -65.46 -11.43
C THR A 7 15.36 -64.29 -10.91
N HIS A 8 15.78 -63.65 -9.82
CA HIS A 8 15.17 -62.43 -9.31
C HIS A 8 15.58 -61.24 -10.19
N ASN A 9 14.60 -60.64 -10.88
CA ASN A 9 14.80 -59.43 -11.66
C ASN A 9 14.82 -58.21 -10.71
N ILE A 10 16.01 -57.79 -10.28
CA ILE A 10 16.19 -56.61 -9.41
C ILE A 10 16.00 -55.36 -10.27
N SER A 11 14.80 -54.79 -10.24
CA SER A 11 14.54 -53.46 -10.82
C SER A 11 15.31 -52.41 -10.00
N LYS A 12 16.32 -51.76 -10.61
CA LYS A 12 17.09 -50.69 -9.97
C LYS A 12 16.18 -49.49 -9.71
N LYS A 13 15.72 -49.32 -8.47
CA LYS A 13 15.09 -48.06 -8.04
C LYS A 13 16.14 -46.96 -8.07
N ARG A 14 15.95 -45.96 -8.93
CA ARG A 14 16.78 -44.75 -8.97
C ARG A 14 16.36 -43.87 -7.79
N GLY A 15 17.25 -43.73 -6.81
CA GLY A 15 17.11 -42.74 -5.73
C GLY A 15 17.75 -41.41 -6.12
N PHE A 16 17.27 -40.32 -5.53
CA PHE A 16 17.93 -39.01 -5.62
C PHE A 16 19.29 -39.05 -4.94
N THR A 17 20.26 -38.37 -5.51
CA THR A 17 21.57 -38.16 -4.89
C THR A 17 21.51 -37.02 -3.87
N LEU A 18 22.33 -37.08 -2.82
CA LEU A 18 22.47 -35.98 -1.86
C LEU A 18 22.92 -34.69 -2.54
N LEU A 19 23.73 -34.82 -3.59
CA LEU A 19 24.24 -33.70 -4.38
C LEU A 19 23.14 -33.03 -5.20
N GLU A 20 22.22 -33.79 -5.79
CA GLU A 20 21.04 -33.22 -6.48
C GLU A 20 20.19 -32.39 -5.53
N LEU A 21 19.92 -32.89 -4.32
CA LEU A 21 19.15 -32.13 -3.33
C LEU A 21 19.89 -30.85 -2.90
N LEU A 22 21.20 -30.93 -2.72
CA LEU A 22 22.04 -29.80 -2.29
C LEU A 22 22.03 -28.66 -3.32
N VAL A 23 22.14 -28.98 -4.61
CA VAL A 23 22.09 -27.97 -5.68
C VAL A 23 20.69 -27.34 -5.78
N VAL A 24 19.63 -28.11 -5.56
CA VAL A 24 18.27 -27.56 -5.62
C VAL A 24 18.01 -26.55 -4.50
N ILE A 25 18.36 -26.88 -3.26
CA ILE A 25 18.15 -25.94 -2.14
C ILE A 25 19.02 -24.69 -2.24
N SER A 26 20.21 -24.79 -2.84
CA SER A 26 21.08 -23.63 -3.05
C SER A 26 20.49 -22.67 -4.09
N ILE A 27 19.94 -23.20 -5.19
CA ILE A 27 19.24 -22.39 -6.21
C ILE A 27 17.98 -21.75 -5.63
N ILE A 28 17.17 -22.50 -4.86
CA ILE A 28 15.99 -21.96 -4.18
C ILE A 28 16.39 -20.82 -3.23
N GLY A 29 17.47 -20.98 -2.45
CA GLY A 29 17.97 -19.94 -1.56
C GLY A 29 18.32 -18.64 -2.28
N ILE A 30 18.99 -18.74 -3.44
CA ILE A 30 19.33 -17.57 -4.27
C ILE A 30 18.07 -16.88 -4.81
N LEU A 31 17.11 -17.65 -5.32
CA LEU A 31 15.85 -17.11 -5.85
C LEU A 31 15.02 -16.42 -4.77
N LEU A 32 14.95 -17.01 -3.57
CA LEU A 32 14.23 -16.41 -2.44
C LEU A 32 14.85 -15.07 -2.01
N ALA A 33 16.19 -15.00 -1.93
CA ALA A 33 16.87 -13.77 -1.54
C ALA A 33 16.54 -12.60 -2.48
N LEU A 34 16.57 -12.83 -3.80
CA LEU A 34 16.18 -11.82 -4.79
C LEU A 34 14.67 -11.54 -4.75
N GLY A 35 13.86 -12.57 -4.56
CA GLY A 35 12.40 -12.47 -4.49
C GLY A 35 11.90 -11.56 -3.36
N VAL A 36 12.52 -11.61 -2.17
CA VAL A 36 12.12 -10.79 -1.02
C VAL A 36 12.29 -9.29 -1.30
N VAL A 37 13.40 -8.87 -1.91
CA VAL A 37 13.65 -7.45 -2.22
C VAL A 37 12.65 -6.94 -3.27
N ALA A 38 12.40 -7.73 -4.31
CA ALA A 38 11.40 -7.39 -5.32
C ALA A 38 9.99 -7.30 -4.73
N PHE A 39 9.61 -8.26 -3.88
CA PHE A 39 8.30 -8.32 -3.24
C PHE A 39 8.06 -7.12 -2.31
N THR A 40 9.02 -6.78 -1.45
CA THR A 40 8.88 -5.63 -0.54
C THR A 40 8.72 -4.31 -1.30
N THR A 41 9.43 -4.13 -2.42
CA THR A 41 9.29 -2.96 -3.30
C THR A 41 7.91 -2.93 -3.97
N ALA A 42 7.43 -4.07 -4.49
CA ALA A 42 6.10 -4.17 -5.08
C ALA A 42 4.99 -3.87 -4.06
N GLN A 43 5.14 -4.35 -2.82
CA GLN A 43 4.19 -4.10 -1.75
C GLN A 43 4.11 -2.62 -1.37
N ARG A 44 5.26 -1.91 -1.30
CA ARG A 44 5.30 -0.45 -1.08
C ARG A 44 4.56 0.30 -2.19
N LYS A 45 4.83 -0.03 -3.45
CA LYS A 45 4.13 0.58 -4.61
C LYS A 45 2.62 0.33 -4.59
N SER A 46 2.20 -0.89 -4.22
CA SER A 46 0.77 -1.23 -4.08
C SER A 46 0.09 -0.40 -2.98
N ARG A 47 0.74 -0.25 -1.81
CA ARG A 47 0.23 0.61 -0.74
C ARG A 47 0.17 2.07 -1.15
N ASP A 48 1.17 2.58 -1.87
CA ASP A 48 1.17 3.96 -2.37
C ASP A 48 0.07 4.20 -3.40
N ALA A 49 -0.19 3.25 -4.30
CA ALA A 49 -1.34 3.32 -5.21
C ALA A 49 -2.67 3.36 -4.45
N LYS A 50 -2.80 2.55 -3.39
CA LYS A 50 -3.96 2.57 -2.50
C LYS A 50 -4.10 3.91 -1.76
N ARG A 51 -3.01 4.45 -1.19
CA ARG A 51 -2.98 5.79 -0.57
C ARG A 51 -3.48 6.87 -1.52
N ARG A 52 -3.01 6.90 -2.77
CA ARG A 52 -3.47 7.89 -3.76
C ARG A 52 -4.98 7.76 -4.04
N ALA A 53 -5.46 6.54 -4.20
CA ALA A 53 -6.89 6.28 -4.40
C ALA A 53 -7.72 6.70 -3.17
N ASP A 54 -7.21 6.45 -1.97
CA ASP A 54 -7.88 6.82 -0.72
C ASP A 54 -7.96 8.34 -0.55
N ILE A 55 -6.87 9.06 -0.80
CA ILE A 55 -6.86 10.52 -0.75
C ILE A 55 -7.81 11.12 -1.79
N LYS A 56 -7.91 10.53 -2.99
CA LYS A 56 -8.90 10.94 -3.98
C LYS A 56 -10.34 10.67 -3.53
N SER A 57 -10.60 9.50 -2.96
CA SER A 57 -11.92 9.15 -2.41
C SER A 57 -12.31 10.08 -1.26
N MET A 58 -11.35 10.51 -0.45
CA MET A 58 -11.58 11.50 0.61
C MET A 58 -11.91 12.88 0.03
N GLN A 59 -11.17 13.34 -0.97
CA GLN A 59 -11.53 14.55 -1.72
C GLN A 59 -12.98 14.45 -2.25
N ASP A 60 -13.37 13.35 -2.88
CA ASP A 60 -14.73 13.19 -3.41
C ASP A 60 -15.82 13.31 -2.32
N GLY A 61 -15.61 12.68 -1.15
CA GLY A 61 -16.54 12.80 -0.02
C GLY A 61 -16.59 14.22 0.56
N PHE A 62 -15.47 14.95 0.53
CA PHE A 62 -15.40 16.34 0.96
C PHE A 62 -16.12 17.29 -0.02
N GLU A 63 -15.98 17.09 -1.32
CA GLU A 63 -16.74 17.82 -2.33
C GLU A 63 -18.25 17.53 -2.24
N GLN A 64 -18.61 16.28 -1.88
CA GLN A 64 -20.01 15.91 -1.64
C GLN A 64 -20.61 16.67 -0.46
N TYR A 65 -19.85 16.86 0.62
CA TYR A 65 -20.25 17.72 1.74
C TYR A 65 -20.45 19.17 1.30
N TYR A 66 -19.52 19.72 0.52
CA TYR A 66 -19.62 21.09 0.01
C TYR A 66 -20.90 21.31 -0.79
N ALA A 67 -21.28 20.36 -1.64
CA ALA A 67 -22.49 20.43 -2.45
C ALA A 67 -23.79 20.52 -1.61
N GLY A 68 -23.80 19.96 -0.39
CA GLY A 68 -24.94 20.03 0.53
C GLY A 68 -24.92 21.23 1.48
N ASN A 69 -23.74 21.76 1.78
CA ASN A 69 -23.54 22.68 2.91
C ASN A 69 -22.97 24.05 2.52
N ASN A 70 -22.70 24.28 1.22
CA ASN A 70 -22.14 25.53 0.68
C ASN A 70 -20.82 25.93 1.37
N GLY A 71 -19.99 24.93 1.70
CA GLY A 71 -18.72 25.07 2.43
C GLY A 71 -18.26 23.73 3.00
N TYR A 72 -16.98 23.62 3.34
CA TYR A 72 -16.39 22.41 3.93
C TYR A 72 -16.54 22.34 5.46
N GLY A 73 -16.87 23.45 6.13
CA GLY A 73 -17.12 23.45 7.57
C GLY A 73 -15.88 23.07 8.38
N THR A 74 -16.05 22.29 9.46
CA THR A 74 -14.92 21.80 10.26
C THR A 74 -14.49 20.41 9.79
N CYS A 75 -13.24 20.03 10.06
CA CYS A 75 -12.73 18.69 9.77
C CYS A 75 -13.61 17.53 10.29
N ALA A 76 -14.29 17.73 11.41
CA ALA A 76 -15.19 16.72 11.96
C ALA A 76 -16.52 16.64 11.18
N ALA A 77 -17.02 17.79 10.69
CA ALA A 77 -18.28 17.87 9.95
C ALA A 77 -18.21 17.18 8.57
N MET A 78 -17.01 17.08 7.99
CA MET A 78 -16.80 16.43 6.69
C MET A 78 -16.77 14.91 6.79
N GLN A 79 -16.47 14.35 7.97
CA GLN A 79 -16.33 12.92 8.21
C GLN A 79 -17.62 12.26 8.71
N THR A 80 -18.76 12.60 8.10
CA THR A 80 -20.02 11.94 8.41
C THR A 80 -20.15 10.62 7.67
N SER A 81 -21.02 9.74 8.18
CA SER A 81 -21.43 8.51 7.49
C SER A 81 -22.08 8.77 6.12
N ASP A 82 -22.58 9.98 5.89
CA ASP A 82 -23.22 10.37 4.64
C ASP A 82 -22.20 10.53 3.50
N ASN A 83 -21.02 11.07 3.81
CA ASN A 83 -19.94 11.22 2.84
C ASN A 83 -19.04 9.98 2.76
N PHE A 84 -18.96 9.22 3.85
CA PHE A 84 -18.13 8.02 3.96
C PHE A 84 -18.93 6.84 4.52
N PRO A 85 -19.71 6.15 3.66
CA PRO A 85 -20.44 4.95 4.08
C PRO A 85 -19.44 3.84 4.41
N GLY A 86 -19.25 3.56 5.70
CA GLY A 86 -18.22 2.63 6.21
C GLY A 86 -17.03 3.32 6.90
N GLY A 87 -17.04 4.65 6.99
CA GLY A 87 -15.98 5.46 7.57
C GLY A 87 -14.94 5.92 6.55
N PRO A 88 -14.16 6.96 6.88
CA PRO A 88 -13.11 7.45 6.00
C PRO A 88 -12.04 6.36 5.78
N PRO A 89 -11.40 6.33 4.60
CA PRO A 89 -10.26 5.44 4.34
C PRO A 89 -9.14 5.60 5.39
N VAL A 90 -8.42 4.51 5.62
CA VAL A 90 -7.27 4.45 6.55
C VAL A 90 -6.04 3.91 5.82
N ASP A 91 -4.85 4.26 6.32
CA ASP A 91 -3.58 3.88 5.70
C ASP A 91 -3.43 2.35 5.63
N PRO A 92 -3.09 1.79 4.45
CA PRO A 92 -3.04 0.35 4.25
C PRO A 92 -1.88 -0.35 4.99
N LYS A 93 -0.96 0.40 5.62
CA LYS A 93 0.17 -0.17 6.38
C LYS A 93 -0.15 -0.39 7.85
N ASP A 94 -0.81 0.57 8.49
CA ASP A 94 -1.02 0.59 9.95
C ASP A 94 -2.48 0.87 10.35
N ALA A 95 -3.39 0.99 9.39
CA ALA A 95 -4.78 1.40 9.60
C ALA A 95 -4.92 2.74 10.34
N ALA A 96 -3.89 3.59 10.29
CA ALA A 96 -3.97 4.93 10.83
C ALA A 96 -4.90 5.80 9.96
N PRO A 97 -5.73 6.67 10.55
CA PRO A 97 -6.49 7.63 9.76
C PRO A 97 -5.54 8.53 8.97
N TYR A 98 -5.90 8.85 7.74
CA TYR A 98 -5.20 9.90 7.02
C TYR A 98 -5.35 11.21 7.78
N VAL A 99 -4.25 11.94 7.91
CA VAL A 99 -4.28 13.27 8.49
C VAL A 99 -4.81 14.19 7.38
N TYR A 100 -5.76 15.05 7.68
CA TYR A 100 -6.23 16.17 6.83
C TYR A 100 -6.31 17.44 7.72
N ASN A 101 -6.03 18.62 7.16
CA ASN A 101 -6.08 19.88 7.89
C ASN A 101 -7.13 20.83 7.28
N CYS A 102 -7.99 21.35 8.14
CA CYS A 102 -9.03 22.36 7.84
C CYS A 102 -8.90 23.57 8.78
N THR A 103 -7.73 23.73 9.43
CA THR A 103 -7.38 24.89 10.25
C THR A 103 -6.46 25.84 9.49
N ALA A 104 -6.47 27.11 9.87
CA ALA A 104 -5.80 28.22 9.17
C ALA A 104 -4.40 27.84 8.67
N PRO A 105 -4.04 28.14 7.41
CA PRO A 105 -4.70 29.09 6.50
C PRO A 105 -5.98 28.56 5.83
N HIS A 106 -6.31 27.28 6.02
CA HIS A 106 -7.51 26.67 5.45
C HIS A 106 -8.75 27.14 6.22
N SER A 107 -9.63 27.85 5.52
CA SER A 107 -10.88 28.41 6.05
C SER A 107 -12.00 27.35 6.05
N SER A 108 -13.23 27.71 6.45
CA SER A 108 -14.40 26.84 6.26
C SER A 108 -14.70 26.50 4.78
N PHE A 109 -13.95 27.08 3.85
CA PHE A 109 -14.10 26.93 2.40
C PHE A 109 -12.90 26.26 1.72
N ASP A 110 -11.83 25.95 2.47
CA ASP A 110 -10.68 25.25 1.92
C ASP A 110 -10.27 24.11 2.85
N TYR A 111 -9.75 23.05 2.29
CA TYR A 111 -9.14 21.97 3.05
C TYR A 111 -7.92 21.47 2.33
N CYS A 112 -7.09 20.73 3.06
CA CYS A 112 -5.93 20.11 2.51
C CYS A 112 -5.71 18.73 3.13
N ILE A 113 -5.48 17.72 2.29
CA ILE A 113 -5.32 16.33 2.72
C ILE A 113 -4.09 15.72 2.08
N CYS A 114 -3.26 15.05 2.89
CA CYS A 114 -2.02 14.43 2.43
C CYS A 114 -1.83 13.01 2.95
N ALA A 115 -1.19 12.17 2.14
CA ALA A 115 -0.61 10.89 2.56
C ALA A 115 0.89 10.84 2.25
N ARG A 116 1.70 10.29 3.16
CA ARG A 116 3.12 10.03 2.90
C ARG A 116 3.27 8.77 2.07
N LEU A 117 4.00 8.84 0.96
CA LEU A 117 4.30 7.70 0.12
C LEU A 117 5.58 7.00 0.59
N GLU A 118 5.61 5.67 0.52
CA GLU A 118 6.76 4.86 0.95
C GLU A 118 7.86 4.77 -0.11
N ALA A 119 7.50 4.93 -1.38
CA ALA A 119 8.43 4.96 -2.51
C ALA A 119 8.72 6.38 -3.01
N GLY A 120 8.20 7.42 -2.33
CA GLY A 120 8.28 8.81 -2.78
C GLY A 120 7.42 9.10 -4.01
N GLY A 121 7.76 10.17 -4.75
CA GLY A 121 7.06 10.59 -5.97
C GLY A 121 5.69 11.23 -5.70
N GLY A 122 5.54 11.81 -4.52
CA GLY A 122 4.45 12.70 -4.16
C GLY A 122 4.43 13.97 -5.01
N ASN A 123 3.35 14.73 -4.89
CA ASN A 123 3.15 16.01 -5.58
C ASN A 123 3.28 17.22 -4.63
N ALA A 124 3.54 16.99 -3.35
CA ALA A 124 3.64 18.07 -2.37
C ALA A 124 4.89 18.94 -2.61
N THR A 125 4.64 20.23 -2.64
CA THR A 125 5.59 21.33 -2.50
C THR A 125 5.51 21.87 -1.06
N GLY A 126 6.52 22.61 -0.60
CA GLY A 126 6.62 23.12 0.78
C GLY A 126 5.43 23.95 1.29
N ASN A 127 4.46 24.28 0.42
CA ASN A 127 3.24 25.02 0.75
C ASN A 127 1.94 24.18 0.68
N ASP A 128 1.99 22.92 0.23
CA ASP A 128 0.79 22.12 -0.13
C ASP A 128 0.03 21.48 1.05
N CYS A 129 0.16 22.05 2.25
CA CYS A 129 -0.73 21.94 3.43
C CYS A 129 0.06 22.50 4.63
N ALA A 130 -0.23 23.72 5.10
CA ALA A 130 0.48 24.27 6.25
C ALA A 130 0.23 23.38 7.49
N GLY A 131 1.30 22.88 8.11
CA GLY A 131 1.23 22.00 9.29
C GLY A 131 1.56 20.53 9.04
N TYR A 132 1.68 20.10 7.78
CA TYR A 132 2.29 18.82 7.45
C TYR A 132 3.78 19.03 7.38
N GLY A 133 4.55 18.23 8.12
CA GLY A 133 6.00 18.32 8.19
C GLY A 133 6.61 18.45 6.79
N SER A 134 6.90 19.70 6.40
CA SER A 134 7.40 20.11 5.09
C SER A 134 8.87 19.75 4.89
N THR A 135 9.37 18.77 5.63
CA THR A 135 10.79 18.40 5.63
C THR A 135 11.15 17.49 4.45
N SER A 136 10.20 17.17 3.57
CA SER A 136 10.42 16.24 2.45
C SER A 136 9.52 16.58 1.26
N ASP A 137 9.83 17.68 0.57
CA ASP A 137 9.23 18.02 -0.73
C ASP A 137 9.23 16.78 -1.64
N GLY A 138 8.06 16.41 -2.17
CA GLY A 138 7.93 15.27 -3.08
C GLY A 138 7.75 13.88 -2.45
N ASP A 139 7.66 13.73 -1.12
CA ASP A 139 7.29 12.44 -0.49
C ASP A 139 5.80 12.33 -0.16
N PHE A 140 5.11 13.46 -0.05
CA PHE A 140 3.68 13.51 0.24
C PHE A 140 2.85 13.64 -1.03
N TYR A 141 1.77 12.88 -1.09
CA TYR A 141 0.71 13.08 -2.06
C TYR A 141 -0.42 13.88 -1.41
N CYS A 142 -0.58 15.12 -1.84
CA CYS A 142 -1.53 16.09 -1.28
C CYS A 142 -2.57 16.49 -2.32
N LEU A 143 -3.81 16.65 -1.88
CA LEU A 143 -4.92 17.21 -2.64
C LEU A 143 -5.61 18.31 -1.81
N THR A 144 -6.15 19.30 -2.50
CA THR A 144 -6.92 20.41 -1.93
C THR A 144 -8.37 20.38 -2.44
N ASN A 145 -9.20 21.33 -2.03
CA ASN A 145 -10.51 21.56 -2.62
C ASN A 145 -10.45 21.75 -4.15
N LEU A 146 -11.53 21.37 -4.82
CA LEU A 146 -11.70 21.54 -6.28
C LEU A 146 -12.41 22.84 -6.67
N GLN A 147 -13.05 23.52 -5.71
CA GLN A 147 -13.77 24.78 -5.91
C GLN A 147 -12.82 25.98 -5.98
#